data_AF-A0A421L338-F1
#
_entry.id   AF-A0A421L338-F1
#
_cell.length_a   1.000
_cell.length_b   1.000
_cell.length_c   1.000
_cell.angle_alpha   90.00
_cell.angle_beta   90.00
_cell.angle_gamma   90.00
#
_symmetry.space_group_name_H-M   'P 1'
#
loop_
_entity.id
_entity.type
_entity.pdbx_description
1 polymer ?
#
loop_
_entity_poly.entity_id
_entity_poly.type
_entity_poly.pdbx_seq_one_letter_code
_entity_poly.pdbx_strand_id
1 'polypeptide(L)'
;MAYVKSINARLTRTAAMEPGKLRDERTPVMVNTTLGGYEPPVPDAVALTSLIRSTVEGATGEDILEDAVRLFAGLAKMQPFGDGNKRTALFAGNGLLFAHGNRHPLTVPTNDKDRTWFDRELAAYYLNNDQTIISHLARWNRQQALLAEQRDNEDEMPFAAPEQTHGMQMDSPTL
;
A
#
# COMPACT_ATOMS: atom_id res chain seq x y z
N MET A 1 9.24 -7.58 16.13
CA MET A 1 10.45 -7.61 15.26
C MET A 1 10.52 -8.81 14.31
N ALA A 2 10.27 -10.05 14.78
CA ALA A 2 10.33 -11.26 13.96
C ALA A 2 9.44 -11.21 12.70
N TYR A 3 8.24 -10.63 12.81
CA TYR A 3 7.29 -10.48 11.71
C TYR A 3 7.86 -9.70 10.51
N VAL A 4 8.37 -8.48 10.72
CA VAL A 4 8.92 -7.64 9.64
C VAL A 4 10.16 -8.25 9.00
N LYS A 5 11.04 -8.87 9.81
CA LYS A 5 12.20 -9.63 9.27
C LYS A 5 11.76 -10.80 8.40
N SER A 6 10.71 -11.52 8.80
CA SER A 6 10.17 -12.65 8.03
C SER A 6 9.51 -12.21 6.71
N ILE A 7 8.85 -11.05 6.68
CA ILE A 7 8.34 -10.44 5.45
C ILE A 7 9.50 -10.16 4.50
N ASN A 8 10.52 -9.43 4.94
CA ASN A 8 11.65 -9.08 4.09
C ASN A 8 12.37 -10.35 3.58
N ALA A 9 12.65 -11.31 4.47
CA ALA A 9 13.29 -12.57 4.11
C ALA A 9 12.56 -13.33 2.99
N ARG A 10 11.21 -13.27 2.96
CA ARG A 10 10.40 -13.91 1.92
C ARG A 10 10.36 -13.10 0.63
N LEU A 11 10.27 -11.77 0.73
CA LEU A 11 10.15 -10.87 -0.43
C LEU A 11 11.44 -10.70 -1.22
N THR A 12 12.58 -10.69 -0.54
CA THR A 12 13.89 -10.40 -1.16
C THR A 12 14.76 -11.64 -1.27
N ARG A 13 14.22 -12.83 -1.02
CA ARG A 13 14.93 -14.12 -1.04
C ARG A 13 15.81 -14.35 -2.27
N THR A 14 15.44 -13.80 -3.42
CA THR A 14 16.17 -13.94 -4.70
C THR A 14 16.86 -12.65 -5.16
N ALA A 15 16.69 -11.53 -4.44
CA ALA A 15 17.11 -10.19 -4.87
C ALA A 15 18.00 -9.46 -3.85
N ALA A 16 18.02 -9.87 -2.59
CA ALA A 16 18.89 -9.30 -1.56
C ALA A 16 20.02 -10.27 -1.21
N MET A 17 21.20 -9.71 -0.98
CA MET A 17 22.37 -10.45 -0.50
C MET A 17 22.15 -10.99 0.92
N GLU A 18 21.40 -10.28 1.77
CA GLU A 18 21.06 -10.70 3.13
C GLU A 18 19.56 -10.49 3.46
N PRO A 19 18.66 -11.35 2.96
CA PRO A 19 17.22 -11.23 3.19
C PRO A 19 16.87 -11.33 4.68
N GLY A 20 16.09 -10.37 5.21
CA GLY A 20 15.61 -10.37 6.58
C GLY A 20 16.63 -9.94 7.65
N LYS A 21 17.87 -9.62 7.27
CA LYS A 21 18.90 -9.09 8.17
C LYS A 21 18.87 -7.57 8.15
N LEU A 22 18.92 -6.96 9.35
CA LEU A 22 19.07 -5.51 9.43
C LEU A 22 20.41 -5.10 8.82
N ARG A 23 20.42 -4.04 8.02
CA ARG A 23 21.66 -3.48 7.48
C ARG A 23 22.52 -2.90 8.62
N ASP A 24 23.83 -2.92 8.40
CA ASP A 24 24.83 -2.30 9.28
C ASP A 24 25.59 -1.20 8.51
N GLU A 25 26.60 -0.60 9.14
CA GLU A 25 27.45 0.44 8.54
C GLU A 25 28.13 0.01 7.23
N ARG A 26 28.29 -1.30 6.99
CA ARG A 26 28.94 -1.84 5.79
C ARG A 26 27.99 -1.93 4.61
N THR A 27 26.70 -1.73 4.83
CA THR A 27 25.65 -1.76 3.81
C THR A 27 24.89 -0.42 3.80
N PRO A 28 25.53 0.69 3.36
CA PRO A 28 24.87 1.97 3.27
C PRO A 28 23.72 1.92 2.26
N VAL A 29 22.63 2.62 2.57
CA VAL A 29 21.48 2.78 1.67
C VAL A 29 21.31 4.27 1.42
N MET A 30 21.15 4.64 0.15
CA MET A 30 20.80 5.99 -0.25
C MET A 30 19.49 5.94 -1.02
N VAL A 31 18.56 6.82 -0.66
CA VAL A 31 17.28 6.95 -1.36
C VAL A 31 17.28 8.26 -2.12
N ASN A 32 17.25 8.18 -3.46
CA ASN A 32 16.99 9.35 -4.28
C ASN A 32 15.50 9.69 -4.20
N THR A 33 15.18 10.87 -3.67
CA THR A 33 13.81 11.38 -3.58
C THR A 33 13.63 12.58 -4.51
N THR A 34 12.38 12.97 -4.76
CA THR A 34 12.04 14.16 -5.57
C THR A 34 12.50 15.48 -4.93
N LEU A 35 12.84 15.47 -3.63
CA LEU A 35 13.32 16.63 -2.88
C LEU A 35 14.82 16.55 -2.53
N GLY A 36 15.53 15.53 -3.01
CA GLY A 36 16.97 15.32 -2.75
C GLY A 36 17.34 13.91 -2.31
N GLY A 37 18.63 13.66 -2.11
CA GLY A 37 19.14 12.41 -1.57
C GLY A 37 18.85 12.30 -0.07
N TYR A 38 18.32 11.14 0.35
CA TYR A 38 18.10 10.81 1.75
C TYR A 38 18.99 9.62 2.16
N GLU A 39 19.83 9.85 3.16
CA GLU A 39 20.68 8.82 3.77
C GLU A 39 20.12 8.46 5.16
N PRO A 40 19.36 7.36 5.27
CA PRO A 40 18.83 6.91 6.55
C PRO A 40 19.96 6.44 7.50
N PRO A 41 19.91 6.81 8.79
CA PRO A 41 20.87 6.32 9.78
C PRO A 41 20.81 4.79 9.89
N VAL A 42 21.90 4.15 10.32
CA VAL A 42 21.92 2.70 10.55
C VAL A 42 20.73 2.29 11.43
N PRO A 43 19.95 1.26 11.04
CA PRO A 43 18.71 0.94 11.71
C PRO A 43 18.96 0.46 13.14
N ASP A 44 18.40 1.19 14.11
CA ASP A 44 18.33 0.74 15.50
C ASP A 44 17.18 -0.25 15.68
N ALA A 45 17.51 -1.44 16.18
CA ALA A 45 16.56 -2.50 16.49
C ALA A 45 15.52 -2.07 17.54
N VAL A 46 15.92 -1.23 18.50
CA VAL A 46 15.04 -0.70 19.55
C VAL A 46 14.07 0.30 18.95
N ALA A 47 14.56 1.30 18.19
CA ALA A 47 13.71 2.24 17.47
C ALA A 47 12.71 1.54 16.53
N LEU A 48 13.16 0.52 15.79
CA LEU A 48 12.30 -0.26 14.89
C LEU A 48 11.19 -0.98 15.66
N THR A 49 11.55 -1.61 16.77
CA THR A 49 10.58 -2.32 17.62
C THR A 49 9.61 -1.35 18.26
N SER A 50 10.08 -0.19 18.71
CA SER A 50 9.23 0.86 19.28
C SER A 50 8.25 1.42 18.26
N LEU A 51 8.67 1.69 17.02
CA LEU A 51 7.78 2.13 15.94
C LEU A 51 6.68 1.11 15.65
N ILE A 52 7.05 -0.17 15.51
CA ILE A 52 6.08 -1.24 15.24
C ILE A 52 5.11 -1.35 16.43
N ARG A 53 5.63 -1.35 17.65
CA ARG A 53 4.81 -1.50 18.85
C ARG A 53 3.85 -0.31 19.01
N SER A 54 4.33 0.92 18.90
CA SER A 54 3.49 2.11 19.08
C SER A 54 2.38 2.21 18.04
N THR A 55 2.63 1.75 16.82
CA THR A 55 1.61 1.73 15.76
C THR A 55 0.63 0.58 15.90
N VAL A 56 1.08 -0.61 16.32
CA VAL A 56 0.22 -1.79 16.49
C VAL A 56 -0.61 -1.71 17.77
N GLU A 57 -0.01 -1.34 18.91
CA GLU A 57 -0.71 -1.21 20.19
C GLU A 57 -1.58 0.05 20.27
N GLY A 58 -1.19 1.10 19.54
CA GLY A 58 -1.95 2.35 19.45
C GLY A 58 -3.13 2.31 18.48
N ALA A 59 -3.25 1.26 17.67
CA ALA A 59 -4.32 1.14 16.67
C ALA A 59 -5.67 0.81 17.33
N THR A 60 -6.59 1.77 17.35
CA THR A 60 -7.92 1.64 17.97
C THR A 60 -9.01 1.21 17.00
N GLY A 61 -8.69 1.07 15.70
CA GLY A 61 -9.63 0.69 14.66
C GLY A 61 -10.33 1.88 13.97
N GLU A 62 -10.56 2.99 14.69
CA GLU A 62 -11.21 4.19 14.14
C GLU A 62 -10.43 4.80 12.97
N ASP A 63 -9.10 4.88 13.11
CA ASP A 63 -8.18 5.43 12.11
C ASP A 63 -7.19 4.39 11.56
N ILE A 64 -7.62 3.12 11.45
CA ILE A 64 -6.73 2.00 11.13
C ILE A 64 -5.95 2.18 9.82
N LEU A 65 -6.54 2.88 8.84
CA LEU A 65 -5.85 3.22 7.58
C LEU A 65 -4.72 4.22 7.82
N GLU A 66 -4.91 5.23 8.67
CA GLU A 66 -3.84 6.15 9.02
C GLU A 66 -2.74 5.44 9.84
N ASP A 67 -3.10 4.53 10.74
CA ASP A 67 -2.12 3.73 11.49
C ASP A 67 -1.30 2.81 10.58
N ALA A 68 -1.95 2.18 9.60
CA ALA A 68 -1.27 1.39 8.57
C ALA A 68 -0.33 2.25 7.72
N VAL A 69 -0.74 3.48 7.36
CA VAL A 69 0.11 4.42 6.63
C VAL A 69 1.26 4.92 7.51
N ARG A 70 1.05 5.19 8.80
CA ARG A 70 2.11 5.55 9.77
C ARG A 70 3.16 4.44 9.83
N LEU A 71 2.72 3.19 9.96
CA LEU A 71 3.62 2.03 9.97
C LEU A 71 4.38 1.91 8.64
N PHE A 72 3.69 2.06 7.51
CA PHE A 72 4.32 2.06 6.19
C PHE A 72 5.37 3.17 6.04
N ALA A 73 5.00 4.43 6.27
CA ALA A 73 5.87 5.58 6.06
C ALA A 73 7.08 5.53 7.00
N GLY A 74 6.86 5.17 8.28
CA GLY A 74 7.93 5.02 9.26
C GLY A 74 8.93 3.93 8.88
N LEU A 75 8.46 2.73 8.51
CA LEU A 75 9.35 1.64 8.06
C LEU A 75 10.06 1.98 6.75
N ALA A 76 9.36 2.63 5.82
CA ALA A 76 9.93 3.07 4.56
C ALA A 76 10.98 4.16 4.77
N LYS A 77 10.84 5.02 5.78
CA LYS A 77 11.86 6.01 6.16
C LYS A 77 13.08 5.35 6.80
N MET A 78 12.90 4.39 7.71
CA MET A 78 14.01 3.74 8.39
C MET A 78 14.94 2.94 7.46
N GLN A 79 14.41 2.45 6.32
CA GLN A 79 15.12 1.59 5.36
C GLN A 79 15.93 0.47 6.07
N PRO A 80 15.29 -0.40 6.87
CA PRO A 80 16.00 -1.31 7.78
C PRO A 80 16.81 -2.42 7.08
N PHE A 81 16.58 -2.68 5.81
CA PHE A 81 17.20 -3.75 5.03
C PHE A 81 18.03 -3.18 3.87
N GLY A 82 18.91 -3.99 3.28
CA GLY A 82 19.69 -3.59 2.08
C GLY A 82 18.85 -3.43 0.81
N ASP A 83 17.73 -4.14 0.70
CA ASP A 83 16.75 -3.99 -0.39
C ASP A 83 15.32 -4.30 0.09
N GLY A 84 14.33 -3.86 -0.66
CA GLY A 84 12.92 -4.23 -0.49
C GLY A 84 12.24 -3.49 0.67
N ASN A 85 12.81 -2.39 1.14
CA ASN A 85 12.29 -1.62 2.29
C ASN A 85 10.86 -1.14 2.09
N LYS A 86 10.56 -0.47 0.96
CA LYS A 86 9.21 0.01 0.66
C LYS A 86 8.20 -1.14 0.52
N ARG A 87 8.60 -2.24 -0.13
CA ARG A 87 7.78 -3.45 -0.27
C ARG A 87 7.48 -4.06 1.11
N THR A 88 8.51 -4.25 1.93
CA THR A 88 8.37 -4.79 3.29
C THR A 88 7.47 -3.89 4.16
N ALA A 89 7.65 -2.57 4.07
CA ALA A 89 6.83 -1.60 4.79
C ALA A 89 5.35 -1.68 4.37
N LEU A 90 5.07 -1.84 3.07
CA LEU A 90 3.71 -1.96 2.55
C LEU A 90 3.03 -3.24 3.06
N PHE A 91 3.75 -4.37 3.05
CA PHE A 91 3.25 -5.62 3.62
C PHE A 91 3.04 -5.55 5.15
N ALA A 92 3.88 -4.79 5.87
CA ALA A 92 3.68 -4.57 7.30
C ALA A 92 2.40 -3.77 7.58
N GLY A 93 2.17 -2.67 6.83
CA GLY A 93 0.94 -1.89 6.90
C GLY A 93 -0.30 -2.73 6.56
N ASN A 94 -0.22 -3.56 5.50
CA ASN A 94 -1.29 -4.50 5.15
C ASN A 94 -1.57 -5.54 6.24
N GLY A 95 -0.53 -6.06 6.89
CA GLY A 95 -0.69 -6.95 8.03
C GLY A 95 -1.51 -6.32 9.16
N LEU A 96 -1.27 -5.03 9.46
CA LEU A 96 -2.04 -4.29 10.45
C LEU A 96 -3.51 -4.13 10.01
N LEU A 97 -3.76 -3.75 8.76
CA LEU A 97 -5.13 -3.64 8.23
C LEU A 97 -5.92 -4.94 8.34
N PHE A 98 -5.33 -6.06 7.91
CA PHE A 98 -6.00 -7.36 7.94
C PHE A 98 -6.21 -7.87 9.37
N ALA A 99 -5.29 -7.59 10.29
CA ALA A 99 -5.45 -7.93 11.71
C ALA A 99 -6.66 -7.23 12.34
N HIS A 100 -7.06 -6.07 11.82
CA HIS A 100 -8.23 -5.30 12.25
C HIS A 100 -9.46 -5.51 11.35
N GLY A 101 -9.45 -6.53 10.49
CA GLY A 101 -10.62 -6.93 9.69
C GLY A 101 -10.90 -6.08 8.46
N ASN A 102 -9.98 -5.18 8.07
CA ASN A 102 -10.14 -4.41 6.84
C ASN A 102 -10.01 -5.33 5.61
N ARG A 103 -10.92 -5.20 4.65
CA ARG A 103 -10.95 -6.07 3.45
C ARG A 103 -10.00 -5.60 2.35
N HIS A 104 -9.78 -4.28 2.27
CA HIS A 104 -9.00 -3.66 1.20
C HIS A 104 -7.54 -3.47 1.63
N PRO A 105 -6.56 -3.86 0.81
CA PRO A 105 -5.16 -3.62 1.12
C PRO A 105 -4.83 -2.12 1.03
N LEU A 106 -3.87 -1.68 1.84
CA LEU A 106 -3.08 -0.48 1.59
C LEU A 106 -2.32 -0.67 0.27
N THR A 107 -2.55 0.29 -0.63
CA THR A 107 -1.88 0.42 -1.91
C THR A 107 -1.21 1.78 -2.03
N VAL A 108 -0.32 1.91 -3.01
CA VAL A 108 0.35 3.17 -3.35
C VAL A 108 0.00 3.57 -4.77
N PRO A 109 -0.07 4.87 -5.08
CA PRO A 109 -0.36 5.32 -6.44
C PRO A 109 0.65 4.84 -7.48
N THR A 110 0.16 4.34 -8.61
CA THR A 110 0.98 3.91 -9.75
C THR A 110 0.79 4.76 -11.00
N ASN A 111 -0.36 5.44 -11.14
CA ASN A 111 -0.61 6.37 -12.24
C ASN A 111 0.22 7.66 -12.06
N ASP A 112 0.62 8.29 -13.16
CA ASP A 112 1.57 9.43 -13.13
C ASP A 112 1.07 10.62 -12.30
N LYS A 113 -0.23 10.92 -12.39
CA LYS A 113 -0.85 12.05 -11.69
C LYS A 113 -0.74 11.87 -10.18
N ASP A 114 -1.18 10.71 -9.67
CA ASP A 114 -1.22 10.46 -8.24
C ASP A 114 0.17 10.11 -7.68
N ARG A 115 1.01 9.48 -8.50
CA ARG A 115 2.40 9.19 -8.13
C ARG A 115 3.19 10.46 -7.85
N THR A 116 2.93 11.54 -8.58
CA THR A 116 3.65 12.81 -8.40
C THR A 116 3.48 13.39 -7.00
N TRP A 117 2.25 13.46 -6.47
CA TRP A 117 2.04 13.96 -5.12
C TRP A 117 2.56 12.98 -4.07
N PHE A 118 2.37 11.67 -4.29
CA PHE A 118 2.83 10.64 -3.36
C PHE A 118 4.35 10.64 -3.20
N ASP A 119 5.10 10.66 -4.30
CA ASP A 119 6.57 10.66 -4.27
C ASP A 119 7.10 11.94 -3.60
N ARG A 120 6.42 13.08 -3.79
CA ARG A 120 6.77 14.35 -3.13
C ARG A 120 6.51 14.33 -1.63
N GLU A 121 5.34 13.86 -1.19
CA GLU A 121 5.01 13.83 0.23
C GLU A 121 5.84 12.76 0.98
N LEU A 122 6.15 11.64 0.33
CA LEU A 122 7.05 10.63 0.91
C LEU A 122 8.47 11.19 1.07
N ALA A 123 8.95 11.96 0.09
CA ALA A 123 10.21 12.68 0.19
C ALA A 123 10.20 13.70 1.34
N ALA A 124 9.12 14.46 1.49
CA ALA A 124 8.95 15.42 2.58
C ALA A 124 8.91 14.73 3.96
N TYR A 125 8.29 13.56 4.06
CA TYR A 125 8.32 12.73 5.26
C TYR A 125 9.75 12.28 5.60
N TYR A 126 10.54 11.87 4.60
CA TYR A 126 11.92 11.41 4.79
C TYR A 126 12.82 12.53 5.29
N LEU A 127 12.80 13.67 4.59
CA LEU A 127 13.74 14.77 4.84
C LEU A 127 13.28 15.68 6.00
N ASN A 128 11.98 15.93 6.13
CA ASN A 128 11.45 16.99 6.98
C ASN A 128 10.50 16.48 8.09
N ASN A 129 10.27 15.17 8.19
CA ASN A 129 9.23 14.58 9.07
C ASN A 129 7.81 15.11 8.79
N ASP A 130 7.54 15.60 7.57
CA ASP A 130 6.21 16.08 7.18
C ASP A 130 5.20 14.91 7.18
N GLN A 131 4.25 14.96 8.11
CA GLN A 131 3.26 13.90 8.34
C GLN A 131 2.08 13.93 7.35
N THR A 132 2.04 14.90 6.42
CA THR A 132 0.92 15.10 5.47
C THR A 132 0.58 13.83 4.68
N ILE A 133 1.60 13.03 4.32
CA ILE A 133 1.41 11.76 3.62
C ILE A 133 0.44 10.80 4.33
N ILE A 134 0.35 10.86 5.66
CA ILE A 134 -0.46 9.91 6.45
C ILE A 134 -1.94 10.06 6.12
N SER A 135 -2.48 11.26 6.28
CA SER A 135 -3.91 11.51 6.05
C SER A 135 -4.23 11.48 4.55
N HIS A 136 -3.34 11.98 3.69
CA HIS A 136 -3.55 12.00 2.26
C HIS A 136 -3.56 10.61 1.64
N LEU A 137 -2.60 9.75 1.97
CA LEU A 137 -2.56 8.38 1.46
C LEU A 137 -3.69 7.52 2.04
N ALA A 138 -4.07 7.73 3.31
CA ALA A 138 -5.23 7.06 3.90
C ALA A 138 -6.54 7.46 3.21
N ARG A 139 -6.74 8.75 2.92
CA ARG A 139 -7.90 9.25 2.17
C ARG A 139 -7.92 8.69 0.74
N TRP A 140 -6.78 8.70 0.05
CA TRP A 140 -6.68 8.14 -1.29
C TRP A 140 -7.03 6.65 -1.31
N ASN A 141 -6.53 5.86 -0.34
CA ASN A 141 -6.88 4.43 -0.23
C ASN A 141 -8.37 4.19 0.07
N ARG A 142 -9.00 5.04 0.90
CA ARG A 142 -10.47 4.98 1.09
C ARG A 142 -11.23 5.17 -0.23
N GLN A 143 -10.79 6.11 -1.06
CA GLN A 143 -11.42 6.33 -2.37
C GLN A 143 -11.22 5.14 -3.31
N GLN A 144 -10.03 4.53 -3.32
CA GLN A 144 -9.77 3.34 -4.13
C GLN A 144 -10.65 2.15 -3.70
N ALA A 145 -10.84 1.95 -2.39
CA ALA A 145 -11.73 0.92 -1.86
C ALA A 145 -13.18 1.12 -2.35
N LEU A 146 -13.70 2.35 -2.29
CA LEU A 146 -15.05 2.66 -2.79
C LEU A 146 -15.19 2.41 -4.29
N LEU A 147 -14.18 2.77 -5.09
CA LEU A 147 -14.18 2.52 -6.53
C LEU A 147 -14.12 1.01 -6.84
N ALA A 148 -13.38 0.23 -6.05
CA ALA A 148 -13.34 -1.22 -6.20
C ALA A 148 -14.71 -1.85 -5.89
N GLU A 149 -15.36 -1.44 -4.80
CA GLU A 149 -16.70 -1.90 -4.44
C GLU A 149 -17.76 -1.54 -5.50
N GLN A 150 -17.64 -0.37 -6.13
CA GLN A 150 -18.54 0.03 -7.23
C GLN A 150 -18.38 -0.86 -8.46
N ARG A 151 -17.15 -1.23 -8.82
CA ARG A 151 -16.88 -2.13 -9.94
C ARG A 151 -17.40 -3.53 -9.69
N ASP A 152 -17.18 -4.05 -8.48
CA ASP A 152 -17.68 -5.38 -8.10
C ASP A 152 -19.21 -5.44 -8.20
N ASN A 153 -19.91 -4.36 -7.82
CA ASN A 153 -21.37 -4.27 -7.95
C ASN A 153 -21.85 -4.14 -9.42
N GLU A 154 -21.08 -3.48 -10.28
CA GLU A 154 -21.42 -3.34 -11.72
C GLU A 154 -21.27 -4.66 -12.47
N ASP A 155 -20.27 -5.48 -12.12
CA ASP A 155 -20.05 -6.80 -12.72
C ASP A 155 -21.09 -7.85 -12.30
N GLU A 156 -21.80 -7.65 -11.18
CA GLU A 156 -22.88 -8.54 -10.70
C GLU A 156 -24.26 -8.26 -11.34
N MET A 157 -24.41 -7.19 -12.13
CA MET A 157 -25.67 -6.88 -12.80
C MET A 157 -25.86 -7.74 -14.06
N PRO A 158 -26.87 -8.65 -14.11
CA PRO A 158 -27.07 -9.49 -15.28
C PRO A 158 -27.43 -8.62 -16.49
N PHE A 159 -26.71 -8.82 -17.59
CA PHE A 159 -26.99 -8.23 -18.90
C PHE A 159 -28.46 -8.51 -19.26
N ALA A 160 -29.32 -7.49 -19.17
CA ALA A 160 -30.71 -7.62 -19.57
C ALA A 160 -30.75 -8.05 -21.05
N ALA A 161 -31.20 -9.28 -21.30
CA ALA A 161 -31.30 -9.81 -22.65
C ALA A 161 -32.23 -8.92 -23.49
N PRO A 162 -31.87 -8.57 -24.75
CA PRO A 162 -32.72 -7.75 -25.58
C PRO A 162 -34.02 -8.51 -25.90
N GLU A 163 -35.16 -7.87 -25.61
CA GLU A 163 -36.50 -8.35 -25.98
C GLU A 163 -36.52 -8.72 -27.47
N GLN A 164 -36.72 -10.01 -27.75
CA GLN A 164 -36.95 -10.51 -29.10
C GLN A 164 -38.33 -10.03 -29.55
N THR A 165 -38.37 -9.05 -30.45
CA THR A 165 -39.59 -8.61 -31.11
C THR A 165 -40.16 -9.75 -31.96
N HIS A 166 -41.34 -10.24 -31.57
CA HIS A 166 -42.06 -11.29 -32.26
C HIS A 166 -42.50 -10.80 -33.65
N GLY A 167 -41.88 -11.34 -34.71
CA GLY A 167 -42.24 -11.07 -36.09
C GLY A 167 -43.61 -11.64 -36.43
N MET A 168 -44.51 -10.77 -36.89
CA MET A 168 -45.87 -11.11 -37.33
C MET A 168 -45.82 -11.72 -38.73
N GLN A 169 -46.07 -13.03 -38.85
CA GLN A 169 -46.25 -13.74 -40.11
C GLN A 169 -47.68 -13.50 -40.62
N MET A 170 -47.81 -12.95 -41.83
CA MET A 170 -49.07 -12.93 -42.59
C MET A 170 -48.77 -13.42 -44.00
N ASP A 171 -49.08 -14.69 -44.27
CA ASP A 171 -49.06 -15.24 -45.62
C ASP A 171 -50.33 -14.83 -46.38
N SER A 172 -50.14 -14.26 -47.56
CA SER A 172 -51.16 -13.97 -48.56
C SER A 172 -51.63 -15.24 -49.28
N PRO A 173 -52.91 -15.36 -49.68
CA PRO A 173 -53.30 -16.29 -50.72
C PRO A 173 -53.43 -15.57 -52.08
N THR A 174 -52.80 -16.14 -53.11
CA THR A 174 -53.13 -15.88 -54.51
C THR A 174 -53.50 -17.21 -55.17
N LEU A 175 -54.78 -17.30 -55.57
CA LEU A 175 -55.44 -18.23 -56.50
C LEU A 175 -55.49 -19.73 -56.13
#